data_AF-C5B7W9-F1
#
_entry.id   AF-C5B7W9-F1
#
_cell.length_a   1.000
_cell.length_b   1.000
_cell.length_c   1.000
_cell.angle_alpha   90.00
_cell.angle_beta   90.00
_cell.angle_gamma   90.00
#
_symmetry.space_group_name_H-M   'P 1'
#
loop_
_entity.id
_entity.type
_entity.pdbx_description
1 polymer ?
#
loop_
_entity_poly.entity_id
_entity_poly.type
_entity_poly.pdbx_seq_one_letter_code
_entity_poly.pdbx_strand_id
1 'polypeptide(L)'
;MVNEPQHMGFSAWLQSFIHRLLGIFGEKMSPGELTTGLDKIFSEDKGWEHKGSFQVGGAERTAFRVKVCGGDTHVVCATAHDLKESGTTAAQLAGGRSVSDTLRDLTAAYPTGSVKALIPIAQSNPYGPFGPRGHFTLLEVNITDGVAQRAILHDSKGGFVDYFYGGAERLTEIFRQEGLAHAGSDFTVEVEHRGEQSLLNGKDCGRFASYYAAQIAQHGSLQEASREGAETFFAANFGQGNR
;
A
#
# COMPACT_ATOMS: atom_id res chain seq x y z
N MET A 1 15.16 8.40 23.47
CA MET A 1 15.87 7.84 24.64
C MET A 1 15.50 6.37 24.76
N VAL A 2 16.47 5.49 24.99
CA VAL A 2 16.19 4.10 25.38
C VAL A 2 15.81 4.18 26.85
N ASN A 3 14.59 3.80 27.21
CA ASN A 3 14.24 3.65 28.63
C ASN A 3 15.13 2.54 29.21
N GLU A 4 15.73 2.79 30.36
CA GLU A 4 16.65 1.85 30.99
C GLU A 4 15.95 0.51 31.29
N PRO A 5 16.69 -0.63 31.29
CA PRO A 5 16.15 -1.96 31.55
C PRO A 5 15.29 -2.07 32.82
N GLN A 6 15.50 -1.14 33.76
CA GLN A 6 14.83 -1.07 35.05
C GLN A 6 13.32 -0.81 34.96
N HIS A 7 12.81 -0.26 33.84
CA HIS A 7 11.40 0.10 33.69
C HIS A 7 10.54 -0.88 32.89
N MET A 8 11.14 -1.85 32.18
CA MET A 8 10.39 -2.76 31.28
C MET A 8 10.72 -4.24 31.41
N GLY A 9 11.69 -4.63 32.22
CA GLY A 9 12.18 -6.01 32.27
C GLY A 9 13.06 -6.34 31.06
N PHE A 10 14.08 -7.18 31.29
CA PHE A 10 15.17 -7.43 30.33
C PHE A 10 14.70 -7.96 28.97
N SER A 11 13.71 -8.86 28.94
CA SER A 11 13.20 -9.43 27.69
C SER A 11 12.47 -8.40 26.83
N ALA A 12 11.65 -7.53 27.43
CA ALA A 12 10.97 -6.47 26.70
C ALA A 12 11.95 -5.38 26.24
N TRP A 13 12.95 -5.07 27.06
CA TRP A 13 14.05 -4.17 26.67
C TRP A 13 14.84 -4.74 25.48
N LEU A 14 15.22 -6.02 25.52
CA LEU A 14 15.97 -6.68 24.44
C LEU A 14 15.14 -6.74 23.15
N GLN A 15 13.85 -7.04 23.26
CA GLN A 15 12.93 -7.03 22.11
C GLN A 15 12.79 -5.63 21.52
N SER A 16 12.66 -4.59 22.36
CA SER A 16 12.62 -3.19 21.94
C SER A 16 13.93 -2.74 21.28
N PHE A 17 15.07 -3.17 21.81
CA PHE A 17 16.39 -2.92 21.23
C PHE A 17 16.54 -3.58 19.86
N ILE A 18 16.16 -4.86 19.73
CA ILE A 18 16.16 -5.59 18.45
C ILE A 18 15.21 -4.92 17.45
N HIS A 19 13.99 -4.58 17.86
CA HIS A 19 13.04 -3.88 16.99
C HIS A 19 13.63 -2.55 16.50
N ARG A 20 14.25 -1.76 17.38
CA ARG A 20 14.91 -0.51 16.98
C ARG A 20 16.08 -0.74 16.03
N LEU A 21 16.91 -1.75 16.26
CA LEU A 21 18.01 -2.11 15.36
C LEU A 21 17.52 -2.54 13.98
N LEU A 22 16.43 -3.31 13.94
CA LEU A 22 15.81 -3.77 12.69
C LEU A 22 14.91 -2.70 12.06
N GLY A 23 14.73 -1.54 12.72
CA GLY A 23 13.84 -0.47 12.29
C GLY A 23 12.36 -0.89 12.24
N ILE A 24 11.91 -1.74 13.17
CA ILE A 24 10.54 -2.23 13.32
C ILE A 24 9.77 -1.30 14.27
N PHE A 25 8.64 -0.76 13.81
CA PHE A 25 7.83 0.24 14.52
C PHE A 25 6.51 -0.29 15.07
N GLY A 26 6.07 -1.47 14.62
CA GLY A 26 4.88 -2.12 15.17
C GLY A 26 4.70 -3.55 14.65
N GLU A 27 3.57 -4.16 15.03
CA GLU A 27 3.20 -5.47 14.48
C GLU A 27 2.81 -5.39 13.00
N LYS A 28 2.95 -6.52 12.30
CA LYS A 28 2.62 -6.61 10.88
C LYS A 28 1.12 -6.37 10.70
N MET A 29 0.77 -5.36 9.92
CA MET A 29 -0.62 -5.04 9.64
C MET A 29 -1.25 -6.09 8.72
N SER A 30 -2.46 -6.52 9.05
CA SER A 30 -3.37 -7.17 8.13
C SER A 30 -3.91 -6.18 7.09
N PRO A 31 -4.44 -6.67 5.94
CA PRO A 31 -5.11 -5.81 4.96
C PRO A 31 -6.27 -4.99 5.56
N GLY A 32 -7.01 -5.57 6.50
CA GLY A 32 -8.11 -4.89 7.20
C GLY A 32 -7.63 -3.76 8.12
N GLU A 33 -6.56 -3.99 8.88
CA GLU A 33 -5.94 -2.93 9.70
C GLU A 33 -5.36 -1.82 8.84
N LEU A 34 -4.73 -2.17 7.70
CA LEU A 34 -4.21 -1.18 6.77
C LEU A 34 -5.33 -0.32 6.18
N THR A 35 -6.41 -0.95 5.71
CA THR A 35 -7.60 -0.24 5.21
C THR A 35 -8.20 0.69 6.27
N THR A 36 -8.34 0.20 7.51
CA THR A 36 -8.82 1.02 8.64
C THR A 36 -7.89 2.20 8.93
N GLY A 37 -6.57 1.98 8.81
CA GLY A 37 -5.57 3.04 8.92
C GLY A 37 -5.75 4.11 7.84
N LEU A 38 -5.99 3.70 6.59
CA LEU A 38 -6.27 4.61 5.48
C LEU A 38 -7.54 5.43 5.72
N ASP A 39 -8.60 4.84 6.31
CA ASP A 39 -9.81 5.59 6.68
C ASP A 39 -9.52 6.74 7.65
N LYS A 40 -8.65 6.51 8.64
CA LYS A 40 -8.24 7.54 9.59
C LYS A 40 -7.32 8.59 8.97
N ILE A 41 -6.44 8.19 8.04
CA ILE A 41 -5.50 9.10 7.38
C ILE A 41 -6.23 9.99 6.38
N PHE A 42 -7.13 9.40 5.58
CA PHE A 42 -7.88 10.01 4.49
C PHE A 42 -9.37 10.09 4.85
N SER A 43 -9.67 10.86 5.88
CA SER A 43 -11.00 10.97 6.50
C SER A 43 -11.77 12.22 6.04
N GLU A 44 -13.08 12.20 6.26
CA GLU A 44 -13.99 13.30 5.89
C GLU A 44 -13.65 14.61 6.59
N ASP A 45 -13.23 14.58 7.86
CA ASP A 45 -12.76 15.75 8.60
C ASP A 45 -11.48 16.37 8.01
N LYS A 46 -10.75 15.62 7.17
CA LYS A 46 -9.57 16.08 6.41
C LYS A 46 -9.89 16.43 4.95
N GLY A 47 -11.18 16.47 4.61
CA GLY A 47 -11.69 16.81 3.28
C GLY A 47 -11.58 15.68 2.26
N TRP A 48 -11.59 14.42 2.70
CA TRP A 48 -11.68 13.24 1.83
C TRP A 48 -13.08 12.65 1.88
N GLU A 49 -13.67 12.33 0.73
CA GLU A 49 -14.96 11.64 0.65
C GLU A 49 -14.75 10.12 0.61
N HIS A 50 -15.52 9.36 1.39
CA HIS A 50 -15.52 7.89 1.32
C HIS A 50 -16.53 7.43 0.26
N LYS A 51 -16.07 6.70 -0.76
CA LYS A 51 -16.91 6.20 -1.87
C LYS A 51 -16.83 4.69 -2.03
N GLY A 52 -18.01 4.09 -2.14
CA GLY A 52 -18.18 2.65 -2.36
C GLY A 52 -17.76 1.80 -1.15
N SER A 53 -18.26 0.58 -1.12
CA SER A 53 -17.89 -0.40 -0.10
C SER A 53 -17.79 -1.80 -0.69
N PHE A 54 -17.10 -2.68 0.02
CA PHE A 54 -17.05 -4.10 -0.28
C PHE A 54 -16.98 -4.92 1.02
N GLN A 55 -17.37 -6.19 0.94
CA GLN A 55 -17.37 -7.11 2.08
C GLN A 55 -16.13 -7.99 2.07
N VAL A 56 -15.41 -8.06 3.19
CA VAL A 56 -14.29 -9.01 3.38
C VAL A 56 -14.26 -9.47 4.84
N GLY A 57 -14.17 -10.79 5.05
CA GLY A 57 -14.11 -11.37 6.39
C GLY A 57 -15.31 -11.01 7.29
N GLY A 58 -16.49 -10.79 6.69
CA GLY A 58 -17.71 -10.41 7.41
C GLY A 58 -17.78 -8.95 7.86
N ALA A 59 -16.87 -8.10 7.37
CA ALA A 59 -16.88 -6.66 7.63
C ALA A 59 -16.98 -5.85 6.33
N GLU A 60 -17.79 -4.79 6.36
CA GLU A 60 -17.83 -3.79 5.31
C GLU A 60 -16.57 -2.90 5.38
N ARG A 61 -15.99 -2.61 4.21
CA ARG A 61 -14.80 -1.78 4.06
C ARG A 61 -15.00 -0.70 3.02
N THR A 62 -14.53 0.51 3.29
CA THR A 62 -14.52 1.62 2.34
C THR A 62 -13.62 1.30 1.16
N ALA A 63 -14.18 1.32 -0.05
CA ALA A 63 -13.47 0.99 -1.29
C ALA A 63 -12.50 2.10 -1.72
N PHE A 64 -12.94 3.36 -1.67
CA PHE A 64 -12.18 4.52 -2.14
C PHE A 64 -12.27 5.68 -1.15
N ARG A 65 -11.16 6.37 -0.92
CA ARG A 65 -11.12 7.71 -0.31
C ARG A 65 -10.74 8.71 -1.38
N VAL A 66 -11.54 9.74 -1.58
CA VAL A 66 -11.49 10.59 -2.78
C VAL A 66 -11.32 12.05 -2.39
N LYS A 67 -10.47 12.77 -3.10
CA LYS A 67 -10.32 14.21 -2.96
C LYS A 67 -9.98 14.84 -4.29
N VAL A 68 -10.63 15.96 -4.62
CA VAL A 68 -10.31 16.73 -5.83
C VAL A 68 -9.28 17.80 -5.46
N CYS A 69 -8.13 17.78 -6.14
CA CYS A 69 -7.03 18.72 -5.93
C CYS A 69 -6.58 19.26 -7.29
N GLY A 70 -6.64 20.59 -7.49
CA GLY A 70 -6.10 21.22 -8.71
C GLY A 70 -6.75 20.77 -10.03
N GLY A 71 -7.96 20.20 -9.99
CA GLY A 71 -8.66 19.64 -11.15
C GLY A 71 -8.47 18.14 -11.35
N ASP A 72 -7.51 17.52 -10.65
CA ASP A 72 -7.30 16.08 -10.63
C ASP A 72 -8.10 15.41 -9.51
N THR A 73 -8.62 14.21 -9.77
CA THR A 73 -9.25 13.38 -8.74
C THR A 73 -8.19 12.47 -8.12
N HIS A 74 -7.86 12.69 -6.85
CA HIS A 74 -7.00 11.79 -6.08
C HIS A 74 -7.85 10.71 -5.44
N VAL A 75 -7.47 9.45 -5.62
CA VAL A 75 -8.17 8.29 -5.07
C VAL A 75 -7.20 7.42 -4.29
N VAL A 76 -7.43 7.24 -3.00
CA VAL A 76 -6.76 6.23 -2.19
C VAL A 76 -7.65 5.01 -2.08
N CYS A 77 -7.24 3.93 -2.72
CA CYS A 77 -7.98 2.68 -2.72
C CYS A 77 -7.80 1.93 -1.39
N ALA A 78 -8.76 1.07 -1.07
CA ALA A 78 -8.52 -0.01 -0.12
C ALA A 78 -7.37 -0.91 -0.57
N THR A 79 -6.86 -1.71 0.36
CA THR A 79 -5.83 -2.70 0.03
C THR A 79 -6.33 -3.69 -1.03
N ALA A 80 -5.49 -3.99 -2.01
CA ALA A 80 -5.75 -4.97 -3.05
C ALA A 80 -4.63 -6.03 -3.09
N HIS A 81 -4.86 -7.16 -3.76
CA HIS A 81 -3.85 -8.21 -3.98
C HIS A 81 -3.60 -8.50 -5.46
N ASP A 82 -2.40 -8.98 -5.79
CA ASP A 82 -1.99 -9.32 -7.16
C ASP A 82 -2.20 -10.80 -7.52
N LEU A 83 -2.86 -11.59 -6.65
CA LEU A 83 -3.20 -12.98 -6.95
C LEU A 83 -4.14 -13.07 -8.17
N LYS A 84 -3.86 -14.03 -9.06
CA LYS A 84 -4.68 -14.32 -10.24
C LYS A 84 -6.07 -14.86 -9.91
N GLU A 85 -6.19 -15.63 -8.83
CA GLU A 85 -7.44 -16.30 -8.45
C GLU A 85 -8.17 -15.50 -7.36
N SER A 86 -9.36 -15.01 -7.68
CA SER A 86 -10.28 -14.42 -6.71
C SER A 86 -11.02 -15.50 -5.92
N GLY A 87 -11.53 -15.15 -4.74
CA GLY A 87 -12.37 -16.06 -3.93
C GLY A 87 -11.64 -17.20 -3.21
N THR A 88 -10.32 -17.34 -3.37
CA THR A 88 -9.52 -18.30 -2.62
C THR A 88 -9.29 -17.84 -1.17
N THR A 89 -8.95 -18.77 -0.27
CA THR A 89 -8.54 -18.40 1.11
C THR A 89 -7.36 -17.43 1.10
N ALA A 90 -6.42 -17.60 0.16
CA ALA A 90 -5.29 -16.69 0.02
C ALA A 90 -5.74 -15.28 -0.39
N ALA A 91 -6.69 -15.17 -1.34
CA ALA A 91 -7.29 -13.89 -1.73
C ALA A 91 -8.00 -13.22 -0.54
N GLN A 92 -8.79 -13.97 0.23
CA GLN A 92 -9.47 -13.46 1.42
C GLN A 92 -8.48 -12.96 2.49
N LEU A 93 -7.43 -13.72 2.76
CA LEU A 93 -6.36 -13.32 3.69
C LEU A 93 -5.56 -12.11 3.19
N ALA A 94 -5.53 -11.87 1.88
CA ALA A 94 -4.87 -10.73 1.24
C ALA A 94 -5.78 -9.50 1.10
N GLY A 95 -7.01 -9.54 1.64
CA GLY A 95 -7.95 -8.41 1.66
C GLY A 95 -9.18 -8.61 0.76
N GLY A 96 -9.31 -9.75 0.10
CA GLY A 96 -10.52 -10.17 -0.61
C GLY A 96 -10.75 -9.52 -1.98
N ARG A 97 -10.04 -8.43 -2.29
CA ARG A 97 -10.16 -7.68 -3.54
C ARG A 97 -8.88 -7.74 -4.35
N SER A 98 -8.99 -8.08 -5.63
CA SER A 98 -7.86 -8.11 -6.54
C SER A 98 -7.52 -6.72 -7.08
N VAL A 99 -6.29 -6.56 -7.59
CA VAL A 99 -5.88 -5.36 -8.34
C VAL A 99 -6.76 -5.18 -9.57
N SER A 100 -7.07 -6.27 -10.28
CA SER A 100 -7.96 -6.25 -11.45
C SER A 100 -9.33 -5.66 -11.10
N ASP A 101 -10.01 -6.18 -10.07
CA ASP A 101 -11.33 -5.68 -9.65
C ASP A 101 -11.23 -4.21 -9.20
N THR A 102 -10.17 -3.87 -8.48
CA THR A 102 -9.93 -2.49 -8.02
C THR A 102 -9.81 -1.52 -9.19
N LEU A 103 -9.06 -1.90 -10.23
CA LEU A 103 -8.85 -1.06 -11.41
C LEU A 103 -10.12 -0.96 -12.26
N ARG A 104 -10.86 -2.05 -12.45
CA ARG A 104 -12.16 -2.02 -13.16
C ARG A 104 -13.16 -1.12 -12.47
N ASP A 105 -13.30 -1.26 -11.15
CA ASP A 105 -14.23 -0.43 -10.37
C ASP A 105 -13.82 1.05 -10.41
N LEU A 106 -12.52 1.32 -10.41
CA LEU A 106 -11.98 2.67 -10.50
C LEU A 106 -12.28 3.30 -11.87
N THR A 107 -12.04 2.61 -12.97
CA THR A 107 -12.31 3.15 -14.31
C THR A 107 -13.80 3.21 -14.63
N ALA A 108 -14.62 2.33 -14.05
CA ALA A 108 -16.07 2.44 -14.09
C ALA A 108 -16.60 3.65 -13.30
N ALA A 109 -16.01 3.94 -12.13
CA ALA A 109 -16.38 5.09 -11.31
C ALA A 109 -15.91 6.43 -11.92
N TYR A 110 -14.80 6.42 -12.66
CA TYR A 110 -14.18 7.60 -13.26
C TYR A 110 -13.86 7.37 -14.75
N PRO A 111 -14.89 7.29 -15.62
CA PRO A 111 -14.70 6.99 -17.04
C PRO A 111 -14.11 8.16 -17.83
N THR A 112 -14.12 9.38 -17.28
CA THR A 112 -13.64 10.61 -17.91
C THR A 112 -12.82 11.44 -16.92
N GLY A 113 -11.87 12.21 -17.42
CA GLY A 113 -11.03 13.10 -16.63
C GLY A 113 -9.74 12.44 -16.13
N SER A 114 -9.01 13.19 -15.32
CA SER A 114 -7.71 12.79 -14.77
C SER A 114 -7.86 12.29 -13.33
N VAL A 115 -7.34 11.09 -13.10
CA VAL A 115 -7.37 10.41 -11.79
C VAL A 115 -5.96 9.98 -11.42
N LYS A 116 -5.53 10.36 -10.21
CA LYS A 116 -4.35 9.79 -9.56
C LYS A 116 -4.79 8.78 -8.50
N ALA A 117 -4.57 7.50 -8.78
CA ALA A 117 -4.93 6.42 -7.87
C ALA A 117 -3.73 5.89 -7.10
N LEU A 118 -3.91 5.68 -5.81
CA LEU A 118 -2.91 5.18 -4.87
C LEU A 118 -3.45 3.90 -4.25
N ILE A 119 -2.88 2.76 -4.65
CA ILE A 119 -3.41 1.43 -4.37
C ILE A 119 -2.38 0.63 -3.58
N PRO A 120 -2.57 0.43 -2.26
CA PRO A 120 -1.71 -0.45 -1.49
C PRO A 120 -1.89 -1.91 -1.94
N ILE A 121 -0.83 -2.54 -2.43
CA ILE A 121 -0.89 -3.90 -2.97
C ILE A 121 -0.21 -4.88 -2.02
N ALA A 122 -0.94 -5.89 -1.57
CA ALA A 122 -0.39 -7.10 -0.98
C ALA A 122 0.22 -7.97 -2.09
N GLN A 123 1.51 -7.76 -2.37
CA GLN A 123 2.28 -8.59 -3.29
C GLN A 123 2.40 -9.99 -2.70
N SER A 124 1.84 -10.96 -3.43
CA SER A 124 1.71 -12.34 -2.98
C SER A 124 2.69 -13.23 -3.72
N ASN A 125 3.61 -13.84 -2.96
CA ASN A 125 4.43 -14.93 -3.48
C ASN A 125 3.90 -16.29 -2.96
N PRO A 126 3.26 -17.12 -3.81
CA PRO A 126 2.85 -18.47 -3.42
C PRO A 126 4.02 -19.44 -3.20
N TYR A 127 5.22 -19.11 -3.70
CA TYR A 127 6.43 -19.95 -3.65
C TYR A 127 7.66 -19.13 -3.21
N GLY A 128 7.80 -18.95 -1.90
CA GLY A 128 9.03 -18.43 -1.30
C GLY A 128 9.67 -19.46 -0.38
N PRO A 129 11.00 -19.46 -0.18
CA PRO A 129 11.70 -20.34 0.78
C PRO A 129 11.27 -20.12 2.24
N PHE A 130 10.36 -19.18 2.49
CA PHE A 130 9.82 -18.81 3.80
C PHE A 130 8.28 -18.87 3.85
N GLY A 131 7.64 -19.62 2.94
CA GLY A 131 6.18 -19.76 2.85
C GLY A 131 5.47 -18.59 2.16
N PRO A 132 4.12 -18.59 2.11
CA PRO A 132 3.33 -17.51 1.54
C PRO A 132 3.64 -16.20 2.27
N ARG A 133 4.33 -15.27 1.60
CA ARG A 133 4.65 -13.95 2.14
C ARG A 133 3.84 -12.91 1.40
N GLY A 134 3.14 -12.07 2.16
CA GLY A 134 2.58 -10.81 1.68
C GLY A 134 3.55 -9.67 1.98
N HIS A 135 4.00 -8.96 0.96
CA HIS A 135 4.75 -7.71 1.07
C HIS A 135 3.86 -6.57 0.57
N PHE A 136 3.62 -5.56 1.39
CA PHE A 136 2.85 -4.40 0.94
C PHE A 136 3.74 -3.43 0.17
N THR A 137 3.30 -3.06 -1.02
CA THR A 137 3.84 -1.97 -1.83
C THR A 137 2.74 -0.95 -2.09
N LEU A 138 3.10 0.23 -2.62
CA LEU A 138 2.12 1.19 -3.10
C LEU A 138 2.19 1.26 -4.63
N LEU A 139 1.10 0.95 -5.31
CA LEU A 139 0.95 1.20 -6.73
C LEU A 139 0.32 2.58 -6.94
N GLU A 140 1.08 3.50 -7.55
CA GLU A 140 0.59 4.77 -8.06
C GLU A 140 0.18 4.60 -9.52
N VAL A 141 -1.01 5.05 -9.90
CA VAL A 141 -1.52 4.97 -11.27
C VAL A 141 -2.08 6.33 -11.67
N ASN A 142 -1.62 6.87 -12.79
CA ASN A 142 -2.26 8.01 -13.44
C ASN A 142 -3.18 7.48 -14.53
N ILE A 143 -4.47 7.81 -14.44
CA ILE A 143 -5.52 7.40 -15.36
C ILE A 143 -6.10 8.65 -16.00
N THR A 144 -6.29 8.60 -17.31
CA THR A 144 -6.95 9.65 -18.09
C THR A 144 -8.01 9.00 -18.94
N ASP A 145 -9.26 9.46 -18.80
CA ASP A 145 -10.42 8.97 -19.54
C ASP A 145 -10.55 7.44 -19.50
N GLY A 146 -10.43 6.88 -18.28
CA GLY A 146 -10.54 5.45 -18.04
C GLY A 146 -9.32 4.61 -18.48
N VAL A 147 -8.26 5.23 -19.00
CA VAL A 147 -7.06 4.54 -19.49
C VAL A 147 -5.84 4.89 -18.64
N ALA A 148 -5.13 3.88 -18.16
CA ALA A 148 -3.88 4.05 -17.43
C ALA A 148 -2.79 4.61 -18.37
N GLN A 149 -2.23 5.76 -17.99
CA GLN A 149 -1.17 6.46 -18.72
C GLN A 149 0.21 6.12 -18.16
N ARG A 150 0.30 5.96 -16.83
CA ARG A 150 1.53 5.62 -16.12
C ARG A 150 1.20 4.83 -14.86
N ALA A 151 2.05 3.87 -14.51
CA ALA A 151 1.98 3.16 -13.25
C ALA A 151 3.38 2.99 -12.64
N ILE A 152 3.50 3.23 -11.34
CA ILE A 152 4.74 3.11 -10.57
C ILE A 152 4.46 2.28 -9.32
N LEU A 153 5.25 1.23 -9.12
CA LEU A 153 5.23 0.42 -7.91
C LEU A 153 6.33 0.89 -6.96
N HIS A 154 5.93 1.52 -5.88
CA HIS A 154 6.81 2.02 -4.84
C HIS A 154 7.13 0.91 -3.84
N ASP A 155 8.39 0.47 -3.80
CA ASP A 155 8.88 -0.57 -2.88
C ASP A 155 9.80 0.02 -1.80
N SER A 156 9.29 0.06 -0.57
CA SER A 156 10.01 0.55 0.60
C SER A 156 11.27 -0.24 0.95
N LYS A 157 11.38 -1.49 0.48
CA LYS A 157 12.53 -2.36 0.74
C LYS A 157 13.62 -2.30 -0.32
N GLY A 158 13.45 -1.50 -1.36
CA GLY A 158 14.49 -1.22 -2.35
C GLY A 158 14.82 -2.40 -3.26
N GLY A 159 13.81 -3.07 -3.84
CA GLY A 159 14.00 -4.11 -4.87
C GLY A 159 13.59 -5.50 -4.42
N PHE A 160 13.07 -5.65 -3.20
CA PHE A 160 12.53 -6.92 -2.70
C PHE A 160 11.38 -7.42 -3.58
N VAL A 161 10.62 -6.49 -4.17
CA VAL A 161 9.51 -6.82 -5.07
C VAL A 161 9.97 -7.51 -6.37
N ASP A 162 11.10 -7.09 -6.94
CA ASP A 162 11.60 -7.66 -8.19
C ASP A 162 12.19 -9.05 -7.97
N TYR A 163 13.01 -9.21 -6.93
CA TYR A 163 13.70 -10.47 -6.66
C TYR A 163 12.77 -11.61 -6.22
N PHE A 164 11.66 -11.30 -5.54
CA PHE A 164 10.84 -12.33 -4.90
C PHE A 164 9.39 -12.39 -5.38
N TYR A 165 8.89 -11.38 -6.09
CA TYR A 165 7.47 -11.30 -6.46
C TYR A 165 7.24 -11.11 -7.96
N GLY A 166 8.23 -10.59 -8.70
CA GLY A 166 8.02 -10.20 -10.10
C GLY A 166 6.91 -9.15 -10.23
N GLY A 167 6.80 -8.27 -9.24
CA GLY A 167 5.59 -7.48 -9.01
C GLY A 167 5.23 -6.56 -10.16
N ALA A 168 6.19 -5.81 -10.71
CA ALA A 168 5.93 -4.95 -11.87
C ALA A 168 5.53 -5.73 -13.12
N GLU A 169 6.17 -6.87 -13.40
CA GLU A 169 5.83 -7.71 -14.55
C GLU A 169 4.40 -8.25 -14.42
N ARG A 170 4.05 -8.78 -13.25
CA ARG A 170 2.69 -9.26 -12.96
C ARG A 170 1.64 -8.17 -13.07
N LEU A 171 1.89 -7.00 -12.49
CA LEU A 171 0.96 -5.88 -12.58
C LEU A 171 0.81 -5.40 -14.02
N THR A 172 1.91 -5.34 -14.78
CA THR A 172 1.89 -5.01 -16.22
C THR A 172 0.98 -5.97 -16.99
N GLU A 173 1.09 -7.28 -16.72
CA GLU A 173 0.23 -8.27 -17.35
C GLU A 173 -1.24 -8.08 -16.95
N ILE A 174 -1.54 -7.76 -15.69
CA ILE A 174 -2.91 -7.43 -15.25
C ILE A 174 -3.45 -6.23 -16.04
N PHE A 175 -2.71 -5.12 -16.14
CA PHE A 175 -3.17 -3.94 -16.91
C PHE A 175 -3.47 -4.28 -18.38
N ARG A 176 -2.69 -5.16 -19.00
CA ARG A 176 -2.90 -5.62 -20.39
C ARG A 176 -4.13 -6.50 -20.52
N GLN A 177 -4.29 -7.49 -19.64
CA GLN A 177 -5.42 -8.42 -19.66
C GLN A 177 -6.75 -7.70 -19.44
N GLU A 178 -6.76 -6.66 -18.62
CA GLU A 178 -7.95 -5.85 -18.36
C GLU A 178 -8.24 -4.80 -19.44
N GLY A 179 -7.38 -4.67 -20.46
CA GLY A 179 -7.53 -3.64 -21.49
C GLY A 179 -7.45 -2.21 -20.95
N LEU A 180 -6.82 -2.03 -19.80
CA LEU A 180 -6.72 -0.74 -19.09
C LEU A 180 -5.47 0.05 -19.48
N ALA A 181 -4.51 -0.61 -20.14
CA ALA A 181 -3.41 0.06 -20.82
C ALA A 181 -3.86 0.54 -22.22
N HIS A 182 -3.30 1.65 -22.69
CA HIS A 182 -3.60 2.16 -24.02
C HIS A 182 -3.24 1.13 -25.10
N ALA A 183 -4.15 0.88 -26.05
CA ALA A 183 -3.95 -0.10 -27.11
C ALA A 183 -2.73 0.29 -27.98
N GLY A 184 -1.79 -0.64 -28.13
CA GLY A 184 -0.56 -0.40 -28.90
C GLY A 184 0.51 0.42 -28.18
N SER A 185 0.33 0.71 -26.87
CA SER A 185 1.38 1.34 -26.05
C SER A 185 2.36 0.30 -25.48
N ASP A 186 3.62 0.71 -25.30
CA ASP A 186 4.63 -0.03 -24.53
C ASP A 186 4.42 0.13 -23.02
N PHE A 187 3.15 0.13 -22.57
CA PHE A 187 2.82 0.32 -21.16
C PHE A 187 3.48 -0.77 -20.32
N THR A 188 4.22 -0.31 -19.30
CA THR A 188 4.84 -1.13 -18.27
C THR A 188 4.69 -0.43 -16.93
N VAL A 189 4.57 -1.23 -15.88
CA VAL A 189 4.63 -0.73 -14.51
C VAL A 189 6.10 -0.52 -14.15
N GLU A 190 6.48 0.71 -13.84
CA GLU A 190 7.81 1.05 -13.34
C GLU A 190 7.94 0.66 -11.88
N VAL A 191 9.17 0.45 -11.38
CA VAL A 191 9.43 0.24 -9.96
C VAL A 191 10.30 1.36 -9.43
N GLU A 192 9.88 1.99 -8.34
CA GLU A 192 10.70 2.93 -7.58
C GLU A 192 11.23 2.24 -6.32
N HIS A 193 12.55 2.07 -6.25
CA HIS A 193 13.24 1.43 -5.12
C HIS A 193 13.57 2.47 -4.05
N ARG A 194 12.81 2.47 -2.95
CA ARG A 194 12.83 3.55 -1.96
C ARG A 194 13.75 3.28 -0.76
N GLY A 195 13.91 2.02 -0.35
CA GLY A 195 14.95 1.57 0.59
C GLY A 195 14.89 2.10 2.02
N GLU A 196 13.89 2.92 2.40
CA GLU A 196 13.76 3.46 3.76
C GLU A 196 13.32 2.38 4.77
N GLN A 197 12.74 1.27 4.29
CA GLN A 197 12.49 0.08 5.10
C GLN A 197 13.63 -0.93 4.98
N SER A 198 14.21 -1.31 6.12
CA SER A 198 15.19 -2.40 6.16
C SER A 198 14.62 -3.69 5.59
N LEU A 199 15.42 -4.44 4.82
CA LEU A 199 15.07 -5.77 4.32
C LEU A 199 14.63 -6.72 5.45
N LEU A 200 15.25 -6.59 6.63
CA LEU A 200 14.96 -7.38 7.83
C LEU A 200 13.70 -6.92 8.57
N ASN A 201 13.18 -5.73 8.27
CA ASN A 201 11.89 -5.29 8.80
C ASN A 201 10.76 -5.98 8.02
N GLY A 202 10.18 -7.03 8.60
CA GLY A 202 9.03 -7.74 8.04
C GLY A 202 7.65 -7.15 8.35
N LYS A 203 7.57 -6.05 9.12
CA LYS A 203 6.33 -5.64 9.78
C LYS A 203 5.74 -4.32 9.29
N ASP A 204 6.55 -3.38 8.78
CA ASP A 204 6.08 -2.02 8.50
C ASP A 204 5.76 -1.71 7.04
N CYS A 205 5.82 -2.68 6.12
CA CYS A 205 5.58 -2.41 4.70
C CYS A 205 4.19 -1.79 4.43
N GLY A 206 3.16 -2.20 5.17
CA GLY A 206 1.83 -1.56 5.09
C GLY A 206 1.80 -0.12 5.60
N ARG A 207 2.58 0.18 6.65
CA ARG A 207 2.71 1.55 7.18
C ARG A 207 3.44 2.45 6.18
N PHE A 208 4.51 1.94 5.55
CA PHE A 208 5.21 2.65 4.47
C PHE A 208 4.30 2.90 3.27
N ALA A 209 3.51 1.92 2.83
CA ALA A 209 2.53 2.14 1.76
C ALA A 209 1.53 3.26 2.08
N SER A 210 1.05 3.33 3.33
CA SER A 210 0.19 4.43 3.80
C SER A 210 0.91 5.78 3.84
N TYR A 211 2.17 5.78 4.29
CA TYR A 211 3.01 6.99 4.35
C TYR A 211 3.26 7.54 2.94
N TYR A 212 3.64 6.70 1.98
CA TYR A 212 3.83 7.09 0.60
C TYR A 212 2.53 7.61 -0.02
N ALA A 213 1.38 6.99 0.27
CA ALA A 213 0.11 7.47 -0.21
C ALA A 213 -0.19 8.88 0.33
N ALA A 214 0.11 9.13 1.61
CA ALA A 214 -0.07 10.45 2.21
C ALA A 214 0.90 11.48 1.61
N GLN A 215 2.16 11.10 1.39
CA GLN A 215 3.17 11.96 0.76
C GLN A 215 2.79 12.35 -0.66
N ILE A 216 2.40 11.39 -1.51
CA ILE A 216 1.96 11.69 -2.88
C ILE A 216 0.68 12.52 -2.88
N ALA A 217 -0.27 12.24 -1.99
CA ALA A 217 -1.51 13.01 -1.90
C ALA A 217 -1.29 14.47 -1.45
N GLN A 218 -0.28 14.73 -0.62
CA GLN A 218 0.01 16.07 -0.09
C GLN A 218 1.00 16.86 -0.95
N HIS A 219 2.05 16.20 -1.46
CA HIS A 219 3.19 16.83 -2.13
C HIS A 219 3.27 16.49 -3.62
N GLY A 220 2.39 15.62 -4.13
CA GLY A 220 2.36 15.19 -5.53
C GLY A 220 3.44 14.17 -5.91
N SER A 221 4.40 13.88 -5.03
CA SER A 221 5.50 12.94 -5.27
C SER A 221 6.11 12.42 -3.97
N LEU A 222 7.10 11.53 -4.07
CA LEU A 222 7.90 11.03 -2.96
C LEU A 222 9.27 11.70 -2.81
N GLN A 223 9.52 12.86 -3.44
CA GLN A 223 10.84 13.51 -3.36
C GLN A 223 11.22 13.89 -1.93
N GLU A 224 10.25 14.30 -1.11
CA GLU A 224 10.45 14.68 0.30
C GLU A 224 10.29 13.50 1.27
N ALA A 225 9.93 12.32 0.76
CA ALA A 225 9.72 11.16 1.61
C ALA A 225 11.06 10.63 2.14
N SER A 226 11.10 10.37 3.45
CA SER A 226 12.30 9.95 4.18
C SER A 226 11.96 8.95 5.27
N ARG A 227 12.98 8.28 5.81
CA ARG A 227 12.81 7.36 6.94
C ARG A 227 12.31 8.10 8.17
N GLU A 228 12.92 9.23 8.52
CA GLU A 228 12.53 10.05 9.67
C GLU A 228 11.11 10.60 9.54
N GLY A 229 10.72 10.97 8.31
CA GLY A 229 9.35 11.36 7.98
C GLY A 229 8.36 10.21 8.19
N ALA A 230 8.71 9.00 7.74
CA ALA A 230 7.91 7.80 7.95
C ALA A 230 7.75 7.47 9.44
N GLU A 231 8.82 7.55 10.23
CA GLU A 231 8.79 7.30 11.69
C GLU A 231 7.83 8.27 12.41
N THR A 232 7.89 9.56 12.05
CA THR A 232 6.99 10.59 12.58
C THR A 232 5.55 10.31 12.17
N PHE A 233 5.33 9.96 10.91
CA PHE A 233 4.01 9.60 10.39
C PHE A 233 3.43 8.37 11.10
N PHE A 234 4.25 7.35 11.40
CA PHE A 234 3.80 6.14 12.08
C PHE A 234 3.34 6.44 13.51
N ALA A 235 4.13 7.24 14.23
CA ALA A 235 3.79 7.64 15.59
C ALA A 235 2.46 8.39 15.66
N ALA A 236 2.19 9.27 14.69
CA ALA A 236 0.96 10.06 14.63
C ALA A 236 -0.28 9.23 14.25
N ASN A 237 -0.14 8.26 13.33
CA ASN A 237 -1.29 7.61 12.72
C ASN A 237 -1.59 6.22 13.29
N PHE A 238 -0.55 5.44 13.63
CA PHE A 238 -0.67 4.05 14.07
C PHE A 238 -0.36 3.85 15.56
N GLY A 239 0.06 4.92 16.26
CA GLY A 239 0.52 4.84 17.63
C GLY A 239 1.88 4.16 17.72
N GLN A 240 2.57 4.37 18.83
CA GLN A 240 3.67 3.50 19.21
C GLN A 240 3.03 2.28 19.85
N GLY A 241 3.18 1.10 19.25
CA GLY A 241 2.94 -0.13 20.00
C GLY A 241 3.72 -0.02 21.31
N ASN A 242 3.01 -0.04 22.43
CA ASN A 242 3.46 0.22 23.80
C ASN A 242 4.99 0.35 23.95
N ARG A 243 5.44 1.60 24.14
CA ARG A 243 6.79 1.89 24.63
C ARG A 243 7.02 1.37 26.03
#